data_AF-A0A7X6XQX9-F1
#
_entry.id   AF-A0A7X6XQX9-F1
#
_cell.length_a   1.000
_cell.length_b   1.000
_cell.length_c   1.000
_cell.angle_alpha   90.00
_cell.angle_beta   90.00
_cell.angle_gamma   90.00
#
_symmetry.space_group_name_H-M   'P 1'
#
loop_
_entity.id
_entity.type
_entity.pdbx_description
1 polymer ?
#
loop_
_entity_poly.entity_id
_entity_poly.type
_entity_poly.pdbx_seq_one_letter_code
_entity_poly.pdbx_strand_id
1 'polypeptide(L)'
;MAGGLWTFGGRLRTPEAPKRVDLMCEFAWQSGRQAHHRHSAHAGIVSLGYTAPVAWTPRIGFEYAYSPGDRTPDDSVVETFDPLYPTTHPYYGIMDYFSWRNLRNARVSLSARPTTKLRLQLDYHDFRLAAAEDGWYSSSAKLLQDKTGGSGTHVGHELDFQVDYKLSARTAISAGYGHFFPGSYVARQKAQVADSDWGYLQVSTAYQPDHDTGRWRPPRPPEIGGSEE
;
A
#
# COMPACT_ATOMS: atom_id res chain seq x y z
N MET A 1 7.83 -33.04 -1.29
CA MET A 1 8.75 -31.99 -0.83
C MET A 1 7.99 -30.68 -0.79
N ALA A 2 7.94 -30.01 0.37
CA ALA A 2 7.33 -28.69 0.46
C ALA A 2 8.11 -27.72 -0.44
N GLY A 3 7.45 -27.15 -1.44
CA GLY A 3 8.05 -26.15 -2.31
C GLY A 3 8.31 -24.85 -1.55
N GLY A 4 9.43 -24.20 -1.81
CA GLY A 4 9.69 -22.84 -1.35
C GLY A 4 9.31 -21.82 -2.42
N LEU A 5 8.77 -20.68 -2.00
CA LEU A 5 8.59 -19.49 -2.82
C LEU A 5 9.71 -18.51 -2.51
N TRP A 6 10.51 -18.17 -3.52
CA TRP A 6 11.59 -17.19 -3.41
C TRP A 6 11.14 -15.88 -4.04
N THR A 7 11.45 -14.76 -3.38
CA THR A 7 11.22 -13.42 -3.93
C THR A 7 12.53 -12.64 -3.92
N PHE A 8 12.92 -12.12 -5.07
CA PHE A 8 14.06 -11.23 -5.24
C PHE A 8 13.55 -9.88 -5.72
N GLY A 9 14.10 -8.78 -5.24
CA GLY A 9 13.63 -7.46 -5.64
C GLY A 9 14.58 -6.35 -5.27
N GLY A 10 14.26 -5.16 -5.74
CA GLY A 10 15.02 -3.96 -5.49
C GLY A 10 14.15 -2.73 -5.63
N ARG A 11 14.50 -1.67 -4.89
CA ARG A 11 13.87 -0.37 -4.97
C ARG A 11 14.93 0.71 -5.16
N LEU A 12 14.72 1.57 -6.14
CA LEU A 12 15.47 2.79 -6.35
C LEU A 12 14.54 3.97 -6.07
N ARG A 13 15.00 4.97 -5.32
CA ARG A 13 14.24 6.20 -5.06
C ARG A 13 15.19 7.39 -5.05
N THR A 14 14.84 8.43 -5.79
CA THR A 14 15.54 9.72 -5.70
C THR A 14 14.96 10.55 -4.55
N PRO A 15 15.74 11.43 -3.91
CA PRO A 15 15.23 12.32 -2.88
C PRO A 15 14.11 13.23 -3.40
N GLU A 16 13.04 13.38 -2.62
CA GLU A 16 12.01 14.39 -2.86
C GLU A 16 12.61 15.78 -2.54
N ALA A 17 12.66 16.66 -3.53
CA ALA A 17 13.22 18.00 -3.37
C ALA A 17 12.36 19.05 -4.09
N PRO A 18 12.20 20.26 -3.52
CA PRO A 18 11.47 21.33 -4.19
C PRO A 18 12.07 21.63 -5.57
N LYS A 19 11.20 21.90 -6.55
CA LYS A 19 11.56 22.20 -7.95
C LYS A 19 12.24 21.04 -8.71
N ARG A 20 12.26 19.84 -8.17
CA ARG A 20 12.82 18.66 -8.85
C ARG A 20 11.75 17.61 -9.04
N VAL A 21 11.84 16.90 -10.16
CA VAL A 21 11.10 15.66 -10.33
C VAL A 21 11.85 14.58 -9.55
N ASP A 22 11.14 13.87 -8.69
CA ASP A 22 11.61 12.65 -8.07
C ASP A 22 11.00 11.42 -8.74
N LEU A 23 11.73 10.31 -8.65
CA LEU A 23 11.43 9.02 -9.25
C LEU A 23 11.55 7.94 -8.18
N MET A 24 10.61 7.00 -8.18
CA MET A 24 10.76 5.71 -7.53
C MET A 24 10.53 4.59 -8.54
N CYS A 25 11.39 3.58 -8.52
CA CYS A 25 11.18 2.33 -9.23
C CYS A 25 11.31 1.19 -8.24
N GLU A 26 10.40 0.24 -8.28
CA GLU A 26 10.46 -1.01 -7.53
C GLU A 26 10.19 -2.17 -8.46
N PHE A 27 10.92 -3.26 -8.23
CA PHE A 27 10.76 -4.49 -8.96
C PHE A 27 10.84 -5.67 -8.00
N ALA A 28 10.03 -6.69 -8.26
CA ALA A 28 10.07 -7.97 -7.59
C ALA A 28 9.91 -9.10 -8.61
N TRP A 29 10.67 -10.17 -8.43
CA TRP A 29 10.57 -11.41 -9.17
C TRP A 29 10.41 -12.56 -8.20
N GLN A 30 9.47 -13.44 -8.51
CA GLN A 30 9.15 -14.61 -7.71
C GLN A 30 9.35 -15.87 -8.52
N SER A 31 9.93 -16.88 -7.88
CA SER A 31 10.15 -18.20 -8.48
C SER A 31 10.09 -19.28 -7.41
N GLY A 32 9.65 -20.47 -7.79
CA GLY A 32 9.64 -21.63 -6.90
C GLY A 32 8.39 -22.47 -7.08
N ARG A 33 7.78 -22.85 -5.96
CA ARG A 33 6.57 -23.67 -5.94
C ARG A 33 5.60 -23.17 -4.88
N GLN A 34 4.34 -23.04 -5.25
CA GLN A 34 3.22 -22.80 -4.35
C GLN A 34 2.38 -24.08 -4.31
N ALA A 35 2.40 -24.76 -3.16
CA ALA A 35 1.88 -26.13 -3.03
C ALA A 35 2.45 -27.07 -4.12
N HIS A 36 1.61 -27.61 -5.00
CA HIS A 36 2.00 -28.51 -6.08
C HIS A 36 2.31 -27.81 -7.42
N HIS A 37 2.01 -26.50 -7.52
CA HIS A 37 2.18 -25.72 -8.74
C HIS A 37 3.54 -25.02 -8.76
N ARG A 38 4.13 -24.91 -9.95
CA ARG A 38 5.31 -24.06 -10.18
C ARG A 38 4.88 -22.60 -10.05
N HIS A 39 5.71 -21.74 -9.46
CA HIS A 39 5.42 -20.31 -9.33
C HIS A 39 6.42 -19.50 -10.16
N SER A 40 5.94 -18.51 -10.89
CA SER A 40 6.79 -17.59 -11.65
C SER A 40 6.06 -16.27 -11.91
N ALA A 41 6.42 -15.21 -11.18
CA ALA A 41 5.77 -13.91 -11.31
C ALA A 41 6.82 -12.78 -11.30
N HIS A 42 6.51 -11.65 -11.94
CA HIS A 42 7.33 -10.44 -11.84
C HIS A 42 6.42 -9.22 -11.72
N ALA A 43 6.68 -8.35 -10.77
CA ALA A 43 5.87 -7.16 -10.51
C ALA A 43 6.76 -5.93 -10.45
N GLY A 44 6.18 -4.76 -10.70
CA GLY A 44 6.91 -3.51 -10.61
C GLY A 44 6.03 -2.31 -10.35
N ILE A 45 6.64 -1.27 -9.80
CA ILE A 45 6.04 0.04 -9.57
C ILE A 45 6.99 1.10 -10.11
N VAL A 46 6.45 2.07 -10.83
CA VAL A 46 7.17 3.29 -11.19
C VAL A 46 6.34 4.48 -10.75
N SER A 47 6.94 5.42 -10.04
CA SER A 47 6.30 6.68 -9.70
C SER A 47 7.19 7.88 -9.97
N LEU A 48 6.53 8.96 -10.36
CA LEU A 48 7.12 10.27 -10.59
C LEU A 48 6.40 11.27 -9.71
N GLY A 49 7.12 12.24 -9.17
CA GLY A 49 6.52 13.29 -8.37
C GLY A 49 7.20 14.63 -8.56
N TYR A 50 6.45 15.70 -8.36
CA TYR A 50 6.96 17.06 -8.38
C TYR A 50 6.35 17.85 -7.23
N THR A 51 7.21 18.45 -6.42
CA THR A 51 6.81 19.34 -5.31
C THR A 51 7.10 20.79 -5.66
N ALA A 52 6.05 21.61 -5.69
CA ALA A 52 6.18 23.03 -5.96
C ALA A 52 6.77 23.76 -4.74
N PRO A 53 7.67 24.73 -4.95
CA PRO A 53 8.41 25.44 -3.91
C PRO A 53 7.60 26.60 -3.30
N VAL A 54 6.33 26.38 -2.96
CA VAL A 54 5.47 27.39 -2.31
C VAL A 54 5.11 26.95 -0.89
N ALA A 55 4.60 27.87 -0.07
CA ALA A 55 4.42 27.67 1.38
C ALA A 55 3.59 26.42 1.74
N TRP A 56 2.63 26.02 0.90
CA TRP A 56 1.77 24.85 1.13
C TRP A 56 2.32 23.55 0.56
N THR A 57 3.53 23.58 -0.01
CA THR A 57 4.22 22.43 -0.63
C THR A 57 3.30 21.52 -1.46
N PRO A 58 2.48 22.06 -2.39
CA PRO A 58 1.61 21.23 -3.18
C PRO A 58 2.47 20.32 -4.08
N ARG A 59 2.00 19.10 -4.24
CA ARG A 59 2.69 18.04 -4.94
C ARG A 59 1.73 17.33 -5.86
N ILE A 60 2.18 17.11 -7.09
CA ILE A 60 1.54 16.20 -8.04
C ILE A 60 2.42 14.95 -8.17
N GLY A 61 1.78 13.80 -8.20
CA GLY A 61 2.41 12.50 -8.39
C GLY A 61 1.68 11.70 -9.45
N PHE A 62 2.43 10.85 -10.14
CA PHE A 62 1.91 9.79 -10.99
C PHE A 62 2.57 8.48 -10.57
N GLU A 63 1.80 7.41 -10.47
CA GLU A 63 2.31 6.08 -10.18
C GLU A 63 1.64 5.05 -11.10
N TYR A 64 2.42 4.11 -11.59
CA TYR A 64 1.94 2.93 -12.28
C TYR A 64 2.42 1.69 -11.56
N ALA A 65 1.49 0.93 -11.00
CA ALA A 65 1.74 -0.35 -10.36
C ALA A 65 1.27 -1.49 -11.26
N TYR A 66 2.14 -2.48 -11.46
CA TYR A 66 1.89 -3.67 -12.25
C TYR A 66 2.18 -4.93 -11.45
N SER A 67 1.28 -5.89 -11.50
CA SER A 67 1.56 -7.27 -11.15
C SER A 67 0.77 -8.24 -12.03
N PRO A 68 1.37 -9.38 -12.43
CA PRO A 68 0.74 -10.35 -13.30
C PRO A 68 -0.41 -11.07 -12.60
N GLY A 69 -1.33 -11.56 -13.41
CA GLY A 69 -2.29 -12.59 -13.06
C GLY A 69 -2.04 -13.86 -13.88
N ASP A 70 -2.70 -14.94 -13.48
CA ASP A 70 -2.63 -16.24 -14.14
C ASP A 70 -3.49 -16.28 -15.42
N ARG A 71 -2.84 -16.40 -16.58
CA ARG A 71 -3.52 -16.40 -17.89
C ARG A 71 -4.12 -17.75 -18.25
N THR A 72 -3.70 -18.81 -17.57
CA THR A 72 -4.19 -20.17 -17.80
C THR A 72 -4.60 -20.79 -16.48
N PRO A 73 -5.71 -20.29 -15.88
CA PRO A 73 -6.23 -20.86 -14.66
C PRO A 73 -6.52 -22.34 -14.92
N ASP A 74 -6.02 -23.23 -14.05
CA ASP A 74 -6.13 -24.70 -14.10
C ASP A 74 -4.92 -25.46 -14.67
N ASP A 75 -3.85 -24.77 -15.08
CA ASP A 75 -2.58 -25.42 -15.40
C ASP A 75 -1.70 -25.68 -14.14
N SER A 76 -0.46 -26.13 -14.34
CA SER A 76 0.47 -26.44 -13.24
C SER A 76 1.36 -25.26 -12.82
N VAL A 77 1.08 -24.04 -13.30
CA VAL A 77 1.88 -22.84 -13.10
C VAL A 77 1.04 -21.70 -12.52
N VAL A 78 1.49 -21.10 -11.43
CA VAL A 78 0.90 -19.87 -10.89
C VAL A 78 1.76 -18.70 -11.34
N GLU A 79 1.15 -17.80 -12.11
CA GLU A 79 1.78 -16.56 -12.58
C GLU A 79 1.30 -15.32 -11.79
N THR A 80 0.22 -15.44 -11.02
CA THR A 80 -0.27 -14.38 -10.15
C THR A 80 0.79 -14.03 -9.10
N PHE A 81 1.14 -12.75 -9.02
CA PHE A 81 2.09 -12.29 -8.01
C PHE A 81 1.54 -12.45 -6.59
N ASP A 82 2.39 -12.86 -5.64
CA ASP A 82 2.03 -13.00 -4.22
C ASP A 82 2.77 -11.99 -3.33
N PRO A 83 2.18 -10.83 -2.97
CA PRO A 83 2.76 -9.90 -2.03
C PRO A 83 2.97 -10.53 -0.64
N LEU A 84 4.23 -10.57 -0.19
CA LEU A 84 4.63 -11.17 1.09
C LEU A 84 3.98 -10.48 2.31
N TYR A 85 3.90 -9.15 2.28
CA TYR A 85 3.32 -8.31 3.34
C TYR A 85 2.50 -7.19 2.69
N PRO A 86 1.25 -7.47 2.29
CA PRO A 86 0.45 -6.51 1.54
C PRO A 86 0.17 -5.26 2.39
N THR A 87 0.55 -4.10 1.86
CA THR A 87 0.09 -2.80 2.34
C THR A 87 -0.72 -2.20 1.21
N THR A 88 -2.04 -2.37 1.22
CA THR A 88 -2.91 -2.02 0.08
C THR A 88 -3.45 -0.60 0.21
N HIS A 89 -4.03 -0.31 1.37
CA HIS A 89 -4.76 0.91 1.67
C HIS A 89 -4.11 2.22 1.15
N PRO A 90 -2.82 2.53 1.40
CA PRO A 90 -2.24 3.78 0.94
C PRO A 90 -1.77 3.78 -0.54
N TYR A 91 -1.76 2.63 -1.22
CA TYR A 91 -1.19 2.47 -2.56
C TYR A 91 -2.21 2.10 -3.64
N TYR A 92 -3.24 1.32 -3.31
CA TYR A 92 -4.19 0.74 -4.27
C TYR A 92 -5.64 1.06 -3.93
N GLY A 93 -5.88 2.25 -3.38
CA GLY A 93 -7.21 2.70 -2.98
C GLY A 93 -7.46 2.49 -1.49
N ILE A 94 -8.05 3.50 -0.84
CA ILE A 94 -8.39 3.41 0.59
C ILE A 94 -9.55 2.47 0.86
N MET A 95 -10.32 2.10 -0.17
CA MET A 95 -11.43 1.15 -0.04
C MET A 95 -10.98 -0.31 0.08
N ASP A 96 -9.67 -0.59 -0.04
CA ASP A 96 -9.04 -1.91 0.07
C ASP A 96 -9.58 -2.96 -0.91
N TYR A 97 -10.17 -2.51 -2.02
CA TYR A 97 -10.69 -3.35 -3.08
C TYR A 97 -9.61 -4.00 -3.94
N PHE A 98 -8.37 -3.50 -3.91
CA PHE A 98 -7.28 -3.97 -4.73
C PHE A 98 -6.07 -4.38 -3.89
N SER A 99 -5.39 -5.43 -4.34
CA SER A 99 -4.05 -5.78 -3.88
C SER A 99 -3.09 -5.83 -5.07
N TRP A 100 -1.78 -5.90 -4.80
CA TRP A 100 -0.76 -6.03 -5.83
C TRP A 100 -0.76 -7.43 -6.47
N ARG A 101 -1.92 -7.94 -6.88
CA ARG A 101 -2.14 -9.26 -7.50
C ARG A 101 -3.01 -9.05 -8.73
N ASN A 102 -2.55 -9.52 -9.90
CA ASN A 102 -3.27 -9.33 -11.15
C ASN A 102 -3.69 -7.86 -11.39
N LEU A 103 -2.77 -6.91 -11.20
CA LEU A 103 -3.08 -5.49 -11.12
C LEU A 103 -2.35 -4.68 -12.21
N ARG A 104 -3.09 -3.76 -12.83
CA ARG A 104 -2.59 -2.58 -13.53
C ARG A 104 -3.31 -1.38 -12.93
N ASN A 105 -2.59 -0.57 -12.15
CA ASN A 105 -3.13 0.61 -11.49
C ASN A 105 -2.38 1.84 -11.99
N ALA A 106 -3.07 2.75 -12.67
CA ALA A 106 -2.57 4.09 -12.92
C ALA A 106 -3.16 5.04 -11.87
N ARG A 107 -2.30 5.67 -11.08
CA ARG A 107 -2.67 6.60 -10.02
C ARG A 107 -2.16 7.99 -10.34
N VAL A 108 -3.03 8.98 -10.20
CA VAL A 108 -2.63 10.39 -10.11
C VAL A 108 -2.89 10.86 -8.68
N SER A 109 -1.89 11.49 -8.07
CA SER A 109 -1.96 11.98 -6.69
C SER A 109 -1.78 13.48 -6.65
N LEU A 110 -2.61 14.16 -5.88
CA LEU A 110 -2.44 15.55 -5.49
C LEU A 110 -2.35 15.60 -3.96
N SER A 111 -1.32 16.27 -3.44
CA SER A 111 -1.22 16.48 -1.99
C SER A 111 -0.71 17.88 -1.66
N ALA A 112 -1.03 18.36 -0.47
CA ALA A 112 -0.57 19.65 0.02
C ALA A 112 -0.44 19.64 1.54
N ARG A 113 0.36 20.56 2.06
CA ARG A 113 0.48 20.86 3.49
C ARG A 113 0.23 22.34 3.73
N PRO A 114 -1.04 22.79 3.77
CA PRO A 114 -1.36 24.21 3.96
C PRO A 114 -0.78 24.81 5.25
N THR A 115 -0.61 23.97 6.27
CA THR A 115 0.08 24.31 7.52
C THR A 115 0.97 23.15 7.95
N THR A 116 1.80 23.34 8.98
CA THR A 116 2.60 22.26 9.58
C THR A 116 1.76 21.16 10.26
N LYS A 117 0.47 21.45 10.51
CA LYS A 117 -0.47 20.53 11.16
C LYS A 117 -1.37 19.78 10.20
N LEU A 118 -1.61 20.32 9.00
CA LEU A 118 -2.61 19.81 8.07
C LEU A 118 -1.95 19.21 6.83
N ARG A 119 -2.27 17.96 6.50
CA ARG A 119 -2.00 17.32 5.21
C ARG A 119 -3.32 17.02 4.53
N LEU A 120 -3.38 17.34 3.24
CA LEU A 120 -4.48 17.00 2.35
C LEU A 120 -3.94 16.09 1.24
N GLN A 121 -4.72 15.10 0.84
CA GLN A 121 -4.40 14.22 -0.29
C GLN A 121 -5.66 13.86 -1.06
N LEU A 122 -5.56 13.89 -2.39
CA LEU A 122 -6.56 13.44 -3.34
C LEU A 122 -5.88 12.47 -4.30
N ASP A 123 -6.40 11.26 -4.41
CA ASP A 123 -5.92 10.27 -5.37
C ASP A 123 -7.04 9.89 -6.33
N TYR A 124 -6.66 9.74 -7.60
CA TYR A 124 -7.48 9.10 -8.62
C TYR A 124 -6.78 7.83 -9.07
N HIS A 125 -7.54 6.74 -9.10
CA HIS A 125 -7.07 5.43 -9.54
C HIS A 125 -7.85 4.94 -10.76
N ASP A 126 -7.14 4.30 -11.68
CA ASP A 126 -7.69 3.56 -12.80
C ASP A 126 -7.20 2.12 -12.76
N PHE A 127 -8.11 1.22 -12.38
CA PHE A 127 -7.80 -0.16 -12.07
C PHE A 127 -8.18 -1.11 -13.20
N ARG A 128 -7.20 -1.87 -13.66
CA ARG A 128 -7.38 -2.97 -14.61
C ARG A 128 -6.73 -4.24 -14.10
N LEU A 129 -7.28 -5.38 -14.50
CA LEU A 129 -6.61 -6.67 -14.37
C LEU A 129 -5.45 -6.78 -15.35
N ALA A 130 -4.38 -7.49 -14.98
CA ALA A 130 -3.25 -7.79 -15.88
C ALA A 130 -3.55 -8.99 -16.80
N ALA A 131 -4.33 -9.95 -16.32
CA ALA A 131 -4.91 -11.10 -17.03
C ALA A 131 -6.43 -11.10 -16.80
N ALA A 132 -7.21 -11.26 -17.87
CA ALA A 132 -8.68 -11.17 -17.80
C ALA A 132 -9.31 -12.43 -17.18
N GLU A 133 -8.61 -13.54 -17.28
CA GLU A 133 -9.01 -14.89 -16.87
C GLU A 133 -8.77 -15.13 -15.37
N ASP A 134 -7.87 -14.37 -14.76
CA ASP A 134 -7.58 -14.42 -13.32
C ASP A 134 -8.53 -13.52 -12.51
N GLY A 135 -8.53 -13.70 -11.20
CA GLY A 135 -9.39 -12.97 -10.28
C GLY A 135 -9.01 -11.49 -10.12
N TRP A 136 -10.01 -10.72 -9.72
CA TRP A 136 -9.84 -9.46 -9.00
C TRP A 136 -9.63 -9.76 -7.51
N TYR A 137 -8.56 -9.25 -6.92
CA TYR A 137 -8.16 -9.52 -5.55
C TYR A 137 -8.20 -8.26 -4.68
N SER A 138 -8.81 -8.36 -3.50
CA SER A 138 -8.62 -7.40 -2.40
C SER A 138 -7.33 -7.72 -1.64
N SER A 139 -7.06 -6.96 -0.57
CA SER A 139 -6.00 -7.26 0.40
C SER A 139 -6.14 -8.63 1.07
N SER A 140 -7.37 -9.14 1.18
CA SER A 140 -7.71 -10.27 2.06
C SER A 140 -8.30 -11.47 1.33
N ALA A 141 -8.80 -11.30 0.10
CA ALA A 141 -9.47 -12.36 -0.64
C ALA A 141 -9.52 -12.12 -2.15
N LYS A 142 -9.81 -13.18 -2.92
CA LYS A 142 -10.31 -13.08 -4.30
C LYS A 142 -11.76 -12.62 -4.25
N LEU A 143 -12.08 -11.51 -4.91
CA LEU A 143 -13.42 -10.90 -4.92
C LEU A 143 -14.31 -11.46 -6.03
N LEU A 144 -13.75 -11.60 -7.24
CA LEU A 144 -14.49 -12.01 -8.43
C LEU A 144 -13.53 -12.60 -9.48
N GLN A 145 -14.00 -13.54 -10.29
CA GLN A 145 -13.23 -14.12 -11.39
C GLN A 145 -14.15 -14.55 -12.54
N ASP A 146 -13.76 -14.19 -13.76
CA ASP A 146 -14.30 -14.74 -14.99
C ASP A 146 -13.20 -15.51 -15.73
N LYS A 147 -13.18 -16.83 -15.60
CA LYS A 147 -12.17 -17.70 -16.21
C LYS A 147 -12.14 -17.62 -17.74
N THR A 148 -13.19 -17.13 -18.39
CA THR A 148 -13.23 -17.00 -19.86
C THR A 148 -12.52 -15.74 -20.36
N GLY A 149 -12.25 -14.77 -19.48
CA GLY A 149 -11.74 -13.45 -19.86
C GLY A 149 -12.76 -12.56 -20.59
N GLY A 150 -14.00 -13.03 -20.81
CA GLY A 150 -15.03 -12.31 -21.57
C GLY A 150 -15.50 -11.00 -20.92
N SER A 151 -15.29 -10.87 -19.61
CA SER A 151 -15.56 -9.66 -18.84
C SER A 151 -14.54 -8.53 -19.11
N GLY A 152 -13.44 -8.83 -19.80
CA GLY A 152 -12.34 -7.90 -20.06
C GLY A 152 -11.53 -7.61 -18.80
N THR A 153 -10.88 -6.46 -18.74
CA THR A 153 -9.95 -6.16 -17.62
C THR A 153 -10.26 -4.90 -16.85
N HIS A 154 -11.14 -4.01 -17.33
CA HIS A 154 -11.36 -2.72 -16.68
C HIS A 154 -12.30 -2.86 -15.47
N VAL A 155 -11.72 -2.82 -14.26
CA VAL A 155 -12.44 -3.09 -13.00
C VAL A 155 -13.18 -1.85 -12.52
N GLY A 156 -12.57 -0.67 -12.64
CA GLY A 156 -13.20 0.59 -12.28
C GLY A 156 -12.21 1.69 -11.93
N HIS A 157 -12.75 2.78 -11.42
CA HIS A 157 -12.00 3.93 -10.93
C HIS A 157 -12.28 4.15 -9.44
N GLU A 158 -11.34 4.75 -8.73
CA GLU A 158 -11.53 5.15 -7.33
C GLU A 158 -11.05 6.58 -7.15
N LEU A 159 -11.85 7.39 -6.43
CA LEU A 159 -11.47 8.72 -5.97
C LEU A 159 -11.33 8.69 -4.45
N ASP A 160 -10.14 9.00 -3.97
CA ASP A 160 -9.83 9.00 -2.54
C ASP A 160 -9.46 10.38 -2.05
N PHE A 161 -10.09 10.82 -0.97
CA PHE A 161 -9.74 12.02 -0.25
C PHE A 161 -9.29 11.67 1.17
N GLN A 162 -8.12 12.15 1.57
CA GLN A 162 -7.58 11.98 2.91
C GLN A 162 -7.14 13.31 3.54
N VAL A 163 -7.40 13.42 4.83
CA VAL A 163 -7.03 14.57 5.67
C VAL A 163 -6.34 14.06 6.93
N ASP A 164 -5.12 14.54 7.18
CA ASP A 164 -4.43 14.34 8.45
C ASP A 164 -4.25 15.68 9.16
N TYR A 165 -4.66 15.74 10.43
CA TYR A 165 -4.52 16.90 11.29
C TYR A 165 -3.79 16.59 12.60
N LYS A 166 -2.64 17.23 12.82
CA LYS A 166 -1.89 17.13 14.07
C LYS A 166 -2.51 18.03 15.13
N LEU A 167 -3.19 17.43 16.11
CA LEU A 167 -3.71 18.13 17.29
C LEU A 167 -2.58 18.57 18.21
N SER A 168 -1.61 17.68 18.45
CA SER A 168 -0.45 17.90 19.32
C SER A 168 0.77 17.14 18.81
N ALA A 169 1.89 17.21 19.53
CA ALA A 169 3.07 16.38 19.23
C ALA A 169 2.83 14.87 19.40
N ARG A 170 1.78 14.48 20.14
CA ARG A 170 1.45 13.08 20.44
C ARG A 170 0.13 12.61 19.83
N THR A 171 -0.71 13.52 19.35
CA THR A 171 -2.07 13.21 18.94
C THR A 171 -2.37 13.75 17.55
N ALA A 172 -2.95 12.91 16.70
CA ALA A 172 -3.40 13.27 15.37
C ALA A 172 -4.81 12.72 15.10
N ILE A 173 -5.54 13.41 14.24
CA ILE A 173 -6.79 12.95 13.63
C ILE A 173 -6.49 12.65 12.16
N SER A 174 -6.96 11.52 11.66
CA SER A 174 -6.95 11.18 10.24
C SER A 174 -8.36 10.85 9.80
N ALA A 175 -8.78 11.35 8.65
CA ALA A 175 -10.05 11.00 8.03
C ALA A 175 -9.82 10.68 6.56
N GLY A 176 -10.59 9.74 6.03
CA GLY A 176 -10.55 9.41 4.61
C GLY A 176 -11.93 9.03 4.09
N TYR A 177 -12.13 9.28 2.79
CA TYR A 177 -13.33 8.95 2.05
C TYR A 177 -12.94 8.51 0.64
N GLY A 178 -13.45 7.36 0.21
CA GLY A 178 -13.22 6.74 -1.08
C GLY A 178 -14.54 6.49 -1.77
N HIS A 179 -14.58 6.75 -3.07
CA HIS A 179 -15.73 6.47 -3.92
C HIS A 179 -15.28 5.67 -5.15
N PHE A 180 -15.85 4.47 -5.29
CA PHE A 180 -15.52 3.53 -6.35
C PHE A 180 -16.60 3.49 -7.43
N PHE A 181 -16.16 3.73 -8.67
CA PHE A 181 -16.97 3.67 -9.88
C PHE A 181 -16.70 2.35 -10.62
N PRO A 182 -17.64 1.39 -10.65
CA PRO A 182 -17.41 0.10 -11.28
C PRO A 182 -17.26 0.22 -12.81
N GLY A 183 -16.26 -0.47 -13.34
CA GLY A 183 -15.96 -0.57 -14.76
C GLY A 183 -16.66 -1.73 -15.46
N SER A 184 -16.27 -1.95 -16.71
CA SER A 184 -16.91 -2.95 -17.58
C SER A 184 -16.77 -4.39 -17.07
N TYR A 185 -15.71 -4.71 -16.34
CA TYR A 185 -15.50 -6.03 -15.75
C TYR A 185 -16.58 -6.38 -14.74
N VAL A 186 -16.94 -5.43 -13.87
CA VAL A 186 -18.01 -5.61 -12.89
C VAL A 186 -19.37 -5.62 -13.60
N ALA A 187 -19.57 -4.73 -14.57
CA ALA A 187 -20.83 -4.61 -15.30
C ALA A 187 -21.18 -5.84 -16.15
N ARG A 188 -20.18 -6.59 -16.63
CA ARG A 188 -20.42 -7.83 -17.40
C ARG A 188 -20.71 -9.06 -16.52
N GLN A 189 -20.47 -8.97 -15.21
CA GLN A 189 -20.61 -10.09 -14.28
C GLN A 189 -21.73 -9.92 -13.26
N LYS A 190 -22.21 -8.68 -13.03
CA LYS A 190 -23.28 -8.39 -12.08
C LYS A 190 -24.55 -7.94 -12.79
N ALA A 191 -25.69 -8.41 -12.31
CA ALA A 191 -27.01 -8.00 -12.82
C ALA A 191 -27.35 -6.54 -12.49
N GLN A 192 -26.80 -6.02 -11.38
CA GLN A 192 -26.93 -4.63 -10.96
C GLN A 192 -25.55 -4.08 -10.63
N VAL A 193 -25.28 -2.88 -11.13
CA VAL A 193 -24.03 -2.16 -10.92
C VAL A 193 -24.37 -0.87 -10.19
N ALA A 194 -23.73 -0.65 -9.05
CA ALA A 194 -23.84 0.57 -8.29
C ALA A 194 -22.45 0.98 -7.82
N ASP A 195 -22.26 2.27 -7.70
CA ASP A 195 -21.08 2.84 -7.07
C ASP A 195 -21.03 2.44 -5.59
N SER A 196 -19.83 2.49 -5.01
CA SER A 196 -19.60 2.17 -3.61
C SER A 196 -18.87 3.30 -2.91
N ASP A 197 -19.23 3.55 -1.66
CA ASP A 197 -18.59 4.53 -0.79
C ASP A 197 -17.97 3.84 0.43
N TRP A 198 -16.81 4.32 0.88
CA TRP A 198 -16.21 3.91 2.13
C TRP A 198 -15.51 5.09 2.79
N GLY A 199 -15.48 5.14 4.11
CA GLY A 199 -14.79 6.21 4.82
C GLY A 199 -14.48 5.88 6.26
N TYR A 200 -13.56 6.64 6.84
CA TYR A 200 -13.11 6.48 8.21
C TYR A 200 -12.80 7.80 8.88
N LEU A 201 -12.84 7.76 10.21
CA LEU A 201 -12.29 8.78 11.10
C LEU A 201 -11.49 8.06 12.18
N GLN A 202 -10.24 8.47 12.36
CA GLN A 202 -9.29 7.87 13.27
C GLN A 202 -8.65 8.94 14.15
N VAL A 203 -8.48 8.63 15.42
CA VAL A 203 -7.63 9.40 16.33
C VAL A 203 -6.47 8.50 16.76
N SER A 204 -5.25 8.99 16.57
CA SER A 204 -4.02 8.29 16.94
C SER A 204 -3.31 9.05 18.03
N THR A 205 -2.95 8.38 19.13
CA THR A 205 -2.16 8.99 20.20
C THR A 205 -0.97 8.12 20.58
N ALA A 206 0.23 8.71 20.59
CA ALA A 206 1.43 8.04 21.06
C ALA A 206 1.56 8.20 22.58
N TYR A 207 1.57 7.08 23.29
CA TYR A 207 1.87 7.03 24.72
C TYR A 207 3.26 6.44 24.91
N GLN A 208 4.11 7.16 25.63
CA GLN A 208 5.42 6.65 26.06
C GLN A 208 5.36 6.62 27.59
N PRO A 209 5.26 5.42 28.21
CA PRO A 209 5.39 5.32 29.66
C PRO A 209 6.78 5.81 30.05
N ASP A 210 6.88 6.56 31.13
CA ASP A 210 8.19 6.79 31.77
C ASP A 210 8.71 5.43 32.21
N HIS A 211 9.66 4.89 31.45
CA HIS A 211 10.50 3.83 31.95
C HIS A 211 11.44 4.46 32.97
N ASP A 212 10.96 4.62 34.20
CA ASP A 212 11.85 4.56 35.36
C ASP A 212 12.34 3.11 35.42
N THR A 213 13.29 2.75 34.54
CA THR A 213 14.12 1.59 34.78
C THR A 213 14.88 1.95 36.04
N GLY A 214 14.33 1.55 37.19
CA GLY A 214 15.02 1.51 38.46
C GLY A 214 16.26 0.66 38.27
N ARG A 215 17.31 1.26 37.70
CA ARG A 215 18.64 0.69 37.59
C ARG A 215 18.97 0.34 39.01
N TRP A 216 18.94 -0.95 39.29
CA TRP A 216 19.39 -1.49 40.55
C TRP A 216 20.77 -0.88 40.82
N ARG A 217 20.85 -0.04 41.86
CA ARG A 217 22.13 0.44 42.36
C ARG A 217 22.58 -0.59 43.38
N PRO A 218 23.74 -1.26 43.20
CA PRO A 218 24.27 -2.11 44.25
C PRO A 218 24.35 -1.29 45.55
N PRO A 219 24.01 -1.88 46.72
CA PRO A 219 24.26 -1.23 47.99
C PRO A 219 25.75 -0.86 48.08
N ARG A 220 26.04 0.38 48.50
CA ARG A 220 27.41 0.79 48.79
C ARG A 220 27.96 -0.13 49.89
N PRO A 221 29.20 -0.64 49.77
CA PRO A 221 29.83 -1.35 50.86
C PRO A 221 29.82 -0.48 52.12
N PRO A 222 29.65 -1.05 53.33
CA PRO A 222 29.81 -0.29 54.56
C PRO A 222 31.21 0.34 54.56
N GLU A 223 31.29 1.64 54.85
CA GLU A 223 32.54 2.30 55.14
C GLU A 223 33.12 1.64 56.38
N ILE A 224 34.21 0.89 56.20
CA ILE A 224 34.98 0.36 57.32
C ILE A 224 35.69 1.59 57.89
N GLY A 225 35.09 2.17 58.93
CA GLY A 225 35.73 3.20 59.74
C GLY A 225 37.03 2.62 60.27
N GLY A 226 38.15 3.17 59.81
CA GLY A 226 39.44 2.96 60.44
C GLY A 226 39.36 3.56 61.84
N SER A 227 39.32 2.71 62.85
CA SER A 227 39.73 3.11 64.19
C SER A 227 41.25 3.17 64.21
N GLU A 228 41.77 4.36 64.46
CA GLU A 228 43.11 4.58 64.97
C GLU A 228 43.30 3.78 66.27
N GLU A 229 44.36 2.97 66.31
CA GLU A 229 45.33 2.83 67.42
C GLU A 229 46.55 2.02 66.96
#